data_AF-A0A849IRX6-F1
#
_entry.id   AF-A0A849IRX6-F1
#
_cell.length_a   1.000
_cell.length_b   1.000
_cell.length_c   1.000
_cell.angle_alpha   90.00
_cell.angle_beta   90.00
_cell.angle_gamma   90.00
#
_symmetry.space_group_name_H-M   'P 1'
#
loop_
_entity.id
_entity.type
_entity.pdbx_description
1 polymer ?
#
loop_
_entity_poly.entity_id
_entity_poly.type
_entity_poly.pdbx_seq_one_letter_code
_entity_poly.pdbx_strand_id
1 'polypeptide(L)' 'MARDRHQRKQVEAALRFAEAEGCTVEVRHSGHTWGHVVAPNGQRFRVWSTPKDADVAARMIRRFALSNKER' A
#
# COMPACT_ATOMS: atom_id res chain seq x y z
N MET A 1 11.93 -3.01 12.18
CA MET A 1 12.43 -3.64 10.95
C MET A 1 11.90 -2.85 9.77
N ALA A 2 12.78 -2.34 8.90
CA ALA A 2 12.34 -1.63 7.71
C ALA A 2 11.64 -2.63 6.78
N ARG A 3 10.40 -2.33 6.37
CA ARG A 3 9.69 -3.14 5.38
C ARG A 3 10.51 -3.27 4.11
N ASP A 4 10.41 -4.42 3.43
CA ASP A 4 10.96 -4.55 2.09
C ASP A 4 10.39 -3.44 1.19
N ARG A 5 11.15 -2.98 0.19
CA ARG A 5 10.70 -1.90 -0.69
C ARG A 5 9.95 -2.49 -1.87
N HIS A 6 8.85 -1.86 -2.27
CA HIS A 6 8.15 -2.31 -3.47
C HIS A 6 9.03 -2.07 -4.71
N GLN A 7 9.15 -3.07 -5.58
CA GLN A 7 9.96 -3.02 -6.81
C GLN A 7 9.59 -1.85 -7.74
N ARG A 8 8.33 -1.42 -7.71
CA ARG A 8 7.81 -0.24 -8.44
C ARG A 8 7.88 1.01 -7.59
N LYS A 9 8.63 2.02 -8.05
CA LYS A 9 8.83 3.30 -7.35
C LYS A 9 7.53 4.06 -7.08
N GLN A 10 6.57 4.02 -8.01
CA GLN A 10 5.26 4.67 -7.87
C GLN A 10 4.47 4.08 -6.70
N VAL A 11 4.42 2.75 -6.62
CA VAL A 11 3.75 2.02 -5.54
C VAL A 11 4.45 2.28 -4.22
N GLU A 12 5.78 2.22 -4.18
CA GLU A 12 6.57 2.53 -2.99
C GLU A 12 6.29 3.94 -2.45
N ALA A 13 6.21 4.95 -3.33
CA ALA A 13 5.86 6.30 -2.94
C ALA A 13 4.43 6.40 -2.39
N ALA A 14 3.48 5.66 -2.94
CA ALA A 14 2.11 5.60 -2.42
C ALA A 14 2.02 4.86 -1.07
N LEU A 15 2.83 3.82 -0.86
CA LEU A 15 2.91 3.12 0.43
C LEU A 15 3.44 4.04 1.53
N ARG A 16 4.50 4.81 1.25
CA ARG A 16 5.03 5.80 2.19
C ARG A 16 4.00 6.88 2.52
N PHE A 17 3.23 7.31 1.51
CA PHE A 17 2.14 8.24 1.72
C PHE A 17 1.06 7.63 2.64
N ALA A 18 0.67 6.37 2.41
CA ALA A 18 -0.29 5.68 3.27
C ALA A 18 0.21 5.54 4.72
N GLU A 19 1.50 5.23 4.93
CA GLU A 19 2.11 5.21 6.26
C GLU A 19 2.06 6.58 6.95
N ALA A 20 2.31 7.66 6.21
CA ALA A 20 2.22 9.02 6.74
C ALA A 20 0.79 9.42 7.13
N GLU A 21 -0.24 8.89 6.44
CA GLU A 21 -1.65 9.10 6.79
C GLU A 21 -2.13 8.16 7.92
N GLY A 22 -1.24 7.37 8.54
CA GLY A 22 -1.57 6.50 9.67
C GLY A 22 -2.00 5.08 9.29
N CYS A 23 -1.87 4.68 8.02
CA CYS A 23 -2.07 3.28 7.64
C CYS A 23 -0.83 2.42 7.97
N THR A 24 -1.04 1.16 8.32
CA THR A 24 0.03 0.19 8.54
C THR A 24 0.29 -0.61 7.27
N VAL A 25 1.55 -0.70 6.82
CA VAL A 25 1.92 -1.51 5.64
C VAL A 25 2.51 -2.84 6.10
N GLU A 26 1.80 -3.93 5.82
CA GLU A 26 2.23 -5.29 6.11
C GLU A 26 2.81 -5.95 4.86
N VAL A 27 4.10 -6.22 4.83
CA VAL A 27 4.72 -6.94 3.71
C VAL A 27 4.49 -8.44 3.88
N ARG A 28 3.88 -9.04 2.86
CA ARG A 28 3.49 -10.46 2.79
C ARG A 28 3.89 -10.95 1.41
N HIS A 29 5.15 -11.32 1.23
CA HIS A 29 5.62 -11.92 -0.03
C HIS A 29 5.05 -13.33 -0.16
N SER A 30 3.85 -13.43 -0.74
CA SER A 30 3.14 -14.69 -0.94
C SER A 30 2.63 -14.76 -2.38
N GLY A 31 3.37 -15.48 -3.22
CA GLY A 31 3.10 -15.59 -4.65
C GLY A 31 3.09 -14.22 -5.33
N HIS A 32 1.95 -13.86 -5.94
CA HIS A 32 1.78 -12.57 -6.61
C HIS A 32 1.47 -11.40 -5.65
N THR A 33 1.22 -11.68 -4.37
CA THR A 33 0.97 -10.64 -3.37
C THR A 33 2.30 -10.14 -2.83
N TRP A 34 2.46 -8.82 -2.81
CA TRP A 34 3.60 -8.17 -2.16
C TRP A 34 3.31 -7.90 -0.69
N GLY A 35 2.11 -7.43 -0.38
CA GLY A 35 1.71 -7.05 0.98
C GLY A 35 0.32 -6.44 1.04
N HIS A 36 -0.06 -5.96 2.21
CA HIS A 36 -1.33 -5.29 2.47
C HIS A 36 -1.09 -3.91 3.09
N VAL A 37 -1.98 -2.97 2.80
CA VAL A 37 -2.10 -1.69 3.51
C VAL A 37 -3.33 -1.80 4.40
N VAL A 38 -3.14 -1.71 5.71
CA VAL A 38 -4.19 -1.77 6.71
C VAL A 38 -4.46 -0.37 7.21
N ALA A 39 -5.68 0.11 7.01
CA ALA A 39 -6.14 1.38 7.52
C ALA A 39 -6.57 1.25 8.99
N PRO A 40 -6.54 2.35 9.76
CA PRO A 40 -6.93 2.34 11.18
C PRO A 40 -8.40 1.92 11.40
N ASN A 41 -9.26 2.14 10.42
CA ASN A 41 -10.66 1.68 10.45
C ASN A 41 -10.84 0.16 10.26
N GLY A 42 -9.75 -0.62 10.24
CA GLY A 42 -9.76 -2.07 10.06
C GLY A 42 -9.85 -2.53 8.61
N GLN A 43 -9.98 -1.61 7.65
CA GLN A 43 -10.03 -1.97 6.25
C GLN A 43 -8.63 -2.29 5.71
N ARG A 44 -8.53 -3.25 4.79
CA ARG A 44 -7.25 -3.68 4.20
C ARG A 44 -7.28 -3.62 2.68
N PHE A 45 -6.19 -3.15 2.10
CA PHE A 45 -5.97 -3.07 0.67
C PHE A 45 -4.82 -4.00 0.24
N ARG A 46 -5.05 -4.84 -0.77
CA ARG A 46 -4.06 -5.79 -1.25
C ARG A 46 -3.13 -5.16 -2.28
N VAL A 47 -1.83 -5.29 -2.06
CA VAL A 47 -0.77 -4.79 -2.94
C VAL A 47 -0.13 -5.97 -3.66
N TRP A 48 -0.12 -5.90 -4.99
CA TRP A 48 0.41 -6.92 -5.87
C TRP A 48 1.85 -6.59 -6.25
N SER A 49 2.73 -7.61 -6.33
CA SER A 49 4.13 -7.44 -6.74
C SER A 49 4.24 -6.96 -8.20
N THR A 50 3.38 -7.49 -9.07
CA THR A 50 3.38 -7.22 -10.51
C THR A 50 2.05 -6.59 -10.94
N PRO A 51 1.78 -5.32 -10.58
CA PRO A 51 0.60 -4.62 -11.07
C PRO A 51 0.74 -4.39 -12.58
N LYS A 52 -0.36 -4.52 -13.33
CA LYS A 52 -0.40 -4.22 -14.77
C LYS A 52 0.03 -2.77 -15.05
N ASP A 53 -0.40 -1.85 -14.20
CA ASP A 53 -0.02 -0.43 -14.25
C ASP A 53 0.35 0.06 -12.85
N ALA A 54 1.60 0.49 -12.68
CA ALA A 54 2.13 0.92 -11.39
C ALA A 54 1.58 2.28 -10.94
N ASP A 55 1.23 3.17 -11.86
CA ASP A 55 0.70 4.49 -11.53
C ASP A 55 -0.75 4.39 -11.05
N VAL A 56 -1.54 3.58 -11.75
CA VAL A 56 -2.92 3.27 -11.34
C VAL A 56 -2.94 2.60 -9.96
N ALA A 57 -2.07 1.61 -9.73
CA ALA A 57 -1.95 0.96 -8.43
C ALA A 57 -1.57 1.97 -7.32
N ALA A 58 -0.60 2.85 -7.58
CA ALA A 58 -0.19 3.90 -6.65
C ALA A 58 -1.35 4.86 -6.32
N ARG A 59 -2.12 5.27 -7.34
CA ARG A 59 -3.30 6.14 -7.16
C ARG A 59 -4.38 5.48 -6.32
N MET A 60 -4.63 4.19 -6.53
CA MET A 60 -5.58 3.42 -5.71
C MET A 60 -5.15 3.35 -4.25
N ILE A 61 -3.87 3.08 -3.97
CA ILE A 61 -3.34 3.05 -2.60
C ILE A 61 -3.49 4.41 -1.91
N ARG A 62 -3.14 5.50 -2.60
CA ARG A 62 -3.30 6.86 -2.05
C ARG A 62 -4.75 7.18 -1.74
N ARG A 63 -5.65 6.87 -2.68
CA ARG A 63 -7.09 7.08 -2.48
C ARG A 63 -7.62 6.24 -1.33
N PHE A 64 -7.20 4.98 -1.23
CA PHE A 64 -7.54 4.12 -0.11
C PHE A 64 -7.12 4.75 1.23
N ALA A 65 -5.87 5.19 1.34
CA ALA A 65 -5.38 5.83 2.57
C ALA A 65 -6.20 7.08 2.92
N LEU A 66 -6.45 7.96 1.94
CA LEU A 66 -7.23 9.19 2.16
C LEU A 66 -8.69 8.92 2.54
N SER A 67 -9.32 7.89 1.97
CA SER A 67 -10.73 7.57 2.26
C SER A 67 -10.92 6.81 3.58
N ASN A 68 -9.86 6.19 4.11
CA ASN A 68 -9.92 5.33 5.30
C ASN A 68 -9.11 5.86 6.49
N LYS A 69 -8.60 7.09 6.40
CA LYS A 69 -7.98 7.76 7.55
C LYS A 69 -9.03 8.11 8.59
N GLU A 70 -8.63 8.06 9.87
CA GLU A 70 -9.47 8.55 10.96
C GLU A 70 -9.72 10.06 10.76
N ARG A 71 -10.99 10.48 10.87
CA ARG A 71 -11.43 11.86 10.73
C ARG A 71 -11.33 12.61 12.05
#